data_AF-A0A403T769-F1
#
_entry.id   AF-A0A403T769-F1
#
_cell.length_a   1.000
_cell.length_b   1.000
_cell.length_c   1.000
_cell.angle_alpha   90.00
_cell.angle_beta   90.00
_cell.angle_gamma   90.00
#
_symmetry.space_group_name_H-M   'P 1'
#
loop_
_entity.id
_entity.type
_entity.pdbx_description
1 polymer ?
#
loop_
_entity_poly.entity_id
_entity_poly.type
_entity_poly.pdbx_seq_one_letter_code
_entity_poly.pdbx_strand_id
1 'polypeptide(L)'
;MTAVTADTVVVVTAGRRQWAAGLRWEAQGRAPVRQSSRQRTAVKKQKRTTAGGSRRDGAVLTLTVRQGRRGDRVVANGRMTPRPRGPVYSLAAIFSRVSGDNAYGVYRLDASRHVFLATVSGLPSVMADVTGSAEEAGQALQRFLAFNTAPEGGWTVTSPPDEPLPWEALTVSAGKQVLKASRLKPVRAGIKPLPVLAGLALLGAAAFWLWPGGENDLPPVLADIIPATAPPEPVYLPHPWKDMMPVQAFLAHCRTWRRAAPVYLDSWKLTRGECGADGLLLVYSRQSGGTAAGFSRRATAVFHRRPVINLA
;
A
#
# COMPACT_ATOMS: atom_id res chain seq x y z
N MET A 1 5.46 11.10 5.39
CA MET A 1 5.24 10.76 6.81
C MET A 1 3.74 10.65 7.03
N THR A 2 3.21 9.45 7.20
CA THR A 2 1.91 9.19 7.83
C THR A 2 2.04 7.84 8.50
N ALA A 3 2.07 7.84 9.83
CA ALA A 3 1.84 6.61 10.57
C ALA A 3 0.41 6.18 10.22
N VAL A 4 0.23 5.00 9.63
CA VAL A 4 -1.09 4.42 9.38
C VAL A 4 -1.71 4.11 10.75
N THR A 5 -2.51 5.04 11.26
CA THR A 5 -3.45 4.82 12.37
C THR A 5 -4.49 3.81 11.86
N ALA A 6 -4.51 2.61 12.44
CA ALA A 6 -5.54 1.63 12.14
C ALA A 6 -6.79 1.97 12.97
N ASP A 7 -7.92 2.16 12.30
CA ASP A 7 -9.21 2.44 12.94
C ASP A 7 -9.72 1.19 13.68
N THR A 8 -10.56 1.41 14.69
CA THR A 8 -11.14 0.33 15.50
C THR A 8 -12.21 -0.41 14.70
N VAL A 9 -12.07 -1.73 14.56
CA VAL A 9 -13.02 -2.56 13.81
C VAL A 9 -14.21 -2.97 14.67
N VAL A 10 -15.38 -3.09 14.05
CA VAL A 10 -16.55 -3.73 14.66
C VAL A 10 -16.39 -5.24 14.55
N VAL A 11 -16.56 -5.94 15.68
CA VAL A 11 -16.46 -7.40 15.72
C VAL A 11 -17.80 -8.01 16.10
N VAL A 12 -18.33 -8.86 15.23
CA VAL A 12 -19.51 -9.69 15.46
C VAL A 12 -19.11 -11.16 15.56
N THR A 13 -19.94 -11.96 16.20
CA THR A 13 -19.62 -13.37 16.49
C THR A 13 -20.74 -14.28 16.03
N ALA A 14 -20.39 -15.35 15.30
CA ALA A 14 -21.30 -16.45 15.01
C ALA A 14 -20.66 -17.76 15.49
N GLY A 15 -21.28 -18.38 16.50
CA GLY A 15 -20.72 -19.53 17.20
C GLY A 15 -19.32 -19.23 17.74
N ARG A 16 -18.33 -20.03 17.34
CA ARG A 16 -16.92 -19.87 17.77
C ARG A 16 -16.08 -18.94 16.89
N ARG A 17 -16.67 -18.32 15.86
CA ARG A 17 -15.94 -17.51 14.88
C ARG A 17 -16.17 -16.02 15.13
N GLN A 18 -15.10 -15.24 14.99
CA GLN A 18 -15.13 -13.78 15.11
C GLN A 18 -15.01 -13.16 13.71
N TRP A 19 -15.79 -12.13 13.46
CA TRP A 19 -15.92 -11.49 12.16
C TRP A 19 -15.72 -9.99 12.30
N ALA A 20 -14.81 -9.44 11.52
CA ALA A 20 -14.49 -8.02 11.52
C ALA A 20 -15.12 -7.32 10.31
N ALA A 21 -15.75 -6.18 10.59
CA ALA A 21 -16.16 -5.16 9.63
C ALA A 21 -15.57 -3.80 10.03
N GLY A 22 -15.56 -2.85 9.10
CA GLY A 22 -14.92 -1.55 9.34
C GLY A 22 -13.41 -1.59 9.11
N LEU A 23 -12.91 -2.51 8.27
CA LEU A 23 -11.49 -2.55 7.97
C LEU A 23 -11.12 -1.43 6.99
N ARG A 24 -9.94 -0.85 7.18
CA ARG A 24 -9.39 0.14 6.26
C ARG A 24 -8.71 -0.56 5.11
N TRP A 25 -9.29 -0.44 3.92
CA TRP A 25 -8.81 -1.04 2.68
C TRP A 25 -7.96 -0.06 1.88
N GLU A 26 -6.79 -0.53 1.42
CA GLU A 26 -5.88 0.25 0.58
C GLU A 26 -5.53 -0.55 -0.67
N ALA A 27 -5.69 0.06 -1.84
CA ALA A 27 -5.22 -0.50 -3.10
C ALA A 27 -3.70 -0.49 -3.14
N GLN A 28 -3.09 -1.63 -3.47
CA GLN A 28 -1.67 -1.70 -3.81
C GLN A 28 -1.59 -2.16 -5.26
N GLY A 29 -1.00 -1.33 -6.12
CA GLY A 29 -0.80 -1.66 -7.52
C GLY A 29 -0.06 -2.98 -7.74
N ARG A 30 -0.11 -3.45 -9.00
CA ARG A 30 0.48 -4.70 -9.49
C ARG A 30 1.86 -4.94 -8.88
N ALA A 31 2.05 -6.11 -8.26
CA ALA A 31 3.35 -6.49 -7.74
C ALA A 31 4.36 -6.51 -8.92
N PRO A 32 5.55 -5.88 -8.77
CA PRO A 32 6.57 -6.00 -9.81
C PRO A 32 6.86 -7.49 -10.05
N VAL A 33 7.12 -7.83 -11.32
CA VAL A 33 7.57 -9.17 -11.75
C VAL A 33 8.65 -9.62 -10.77
N ARG A 34 8.55 -10.87 -10.29
CA ARG A 34 9.56 -11.50 -9.43
C ARG A 34 10.94 -11.27 -10.08
N GLN A 35 11.65 -10.24 -9.64
CA GLN A 35 13.09 -10.24 -9.79
C GLN A 35 13.57 -11.46 -9.02
N SER A 36 14.45 -12.22 -9.69
CA SER A 36 15.10 -13.39 -9.14
C SER A 36 15.60 -13.09 -7.71
N SER A 37 15.74 -14.14 -6.91
CA SER A 37 16.11 -14.12 -5.48
C SER A 37 17.39 -13.35 -5.12
N ARG A 38 18.08 -12.72 -6.09
CA ARG A 38 19.30 -11.92 -5.94
C ARG A 38 19.11 -10.40 -5.97
N GLN A 39 17.93 -9.88 -6.28
CA GLN A 39 17.60 -8.46 -6.11
C GLN A 39 16.49 -8.28 -5.10
N ARG A 40 16.77 -8.67 -3.85
CA ARG A 40 16.15 -8.00 -2.70
C ARG A 40 16.81 -6.64 -2.54
N THR A 41 16.48 -5.70 -3.42
CA THR A 41 16.57 -4.29 -3.02
C THR A 41 15.76 -4.20 -1.75
N ALA A 42 16.44 -3.78 -0.67
CA ALA A 42 15.78 -3.43 0.56
C ALA A 42 14.84 -2.27 0.24
N VAL A 43 13.60 -2.58 -0.18
CA VAL A 43 12.46 -1.75 0.16
C VAL A 43 12.64 -1.56 1.65
N LYS A 44 13.05 -0.35 2.06
CA LYS A 44 13.04 0.05 3.46
C LYS A 44 11.65 -0.34 3.92
N LYS A 45 11.54 -1.48 4.62
CA LYS A 45 10.40 -1.76 5.47
C LYS A 45 10.44 -0.56 6.36
N GLN A 46 9.56 0.40 6.09
CA GLN A 46 9.42 1.58 6.90
C GLN A 46 9.31 1.02 8.30
N LYS A 47 10.35 1.28 9.10
CA LYS A 47 10.48 0.77 10.45
C LYS A 47 9.24 1.32 11.12
N ARG A 48 8.20 0.49 11.24
CA ARG A 48 7.04 0.78 12.09
C ARG A 48 7.64 0.77 13.47
N THR A 49 8.19 1.91 13.87
CA THR A 49 8.41 2.24 15.26
C THR A 49 7.01 2.32 15.84
N THR A 50 6.44 1.16 16.17
CA THR A 50 5.57 1.09 17.33
C THR A 50 6.47 1.50 18.48
N ALA A 51 6.44 2.80 18.79
CA ALA A 51 6.75 3.30 20.12
C ALA A 51 6.08 2.35 21.12
N GLY A 52 6.73 2.12 22.26
CA GLY A 52 6.24 1.24 23.31
C GLY A 52 4.80 1.60 23.69
N GLY A 53 3.85 0.95 23.05
CA GLY A 53 2.43 1.06 23.34
C GLY A 53 2.12 0.08 24.46
N SER A 54 1.63 0.61 25.55
CA SER A 54 1.07 -0.11 26.70
C SER A 54 0.32 -1.38 26.26
N ARG A 55 0.32 -2.42 27.11
CA ARG A 55 -0.48 -3.66 26.94
C ARG A 55 -1.96 -3.41 26.58
N ARG A 56 -2.47 -2.19 26.80
CA ARG A 56 -3.82 -1.68 26.50
C ARG A 56 -4.09 -1.34 25.02
N ASP A 57 -3.07 -1.21 24.16
CA ASP A 57 -3.31 -1.00 22.72
C ASP A 57 -3.69 -2.32 22.04
N GLY A 58 -4.88 -2.35 21.41
CA GLY A 58 -5.46 -3.50 20.75
C GLY A 58 -4.58 -4.20 19.71
N ALA A 59 -4.99 -5.38 19.26
CA ALA A 59 -4.27 -6.11 18.22
C ALA A 59 -4.53 -5.45 16.85
N VAL A 60 -3.47 -5.06 16.14
CA VAL A 60 -3.57 -4.67 14.74
C VAL A 60 -3.65 -5.94 13.88
N LEU A 61 -4.71 -6.04 13.09
CA LEU A 61 -5.01 -7.14 12.19
C LEU A 61 -4.83 -6.67 10.74
N THR A 62 -4.36 -7.57 9.88
CA THR A 62 -4.18 -7.31 8.45
C THR A 62 -4.58 -8.49 7.60
N LEU A 63 -5.06 -8.22 6.39
CA LEU A 63 -5.35 -9.20 5.35
C LEU A 63 -4.94 -8.62 3.99
N THR A 64 -4.46 -9.48 3.09
CA THR A 64 -4.22 -9.10 1.69
C THR A 64 -5.10 -9.98 0.80
N VAL A 65 -5.93 -9.35 -0.02
CA VAL A 65 -6.73 -10.02 -1.05
C VAL A 65 -6.09 -9.71 -2.40
N ARG A 66 -6.05 -10.71 -3.30
CA ARG A 66 -5.39 -10.61 -4.62
C ARG A 66 -6.29 -11.17 -5.70
N GLN A 67 -6.26 -10.53 -6.85
CA GLN A 67 -6.90 -11.00 -8.06
C GLN A 67 -5.90 -11.91 -8.80
N GLY A 68 -6.13 -13.23 -8.77
CA GLY A 68 -5.22 -14.20 -9.38
C GLY A 68 -3.77 -14.16 -8.85
N ARG A 69 -2.83 -14.75 -9.60
CA ARG A 69 -1.41 -14.85 -9.18
C ARG A 69 -0.61 -13.55 -9.36
N ARG A 70 -0.99 -12.68 -10.30
CA ARG A 70 -0.26 -11.46 -10.71
C ARG A 70 -1.17 -10.23 -10.93
N GLY A 71 -2.42 -10.30 -10.51
CA GLY A 71 -3.35 -9.17 -10.63
C GLY A 71 -3.24 -8.21 -9.44
N ASP A 72 -4.20 -7.32 -9.39
CA ASP A 72 -4.25 -6.28 -8.37
C ASP A 72 -4.48 -6.87 -6.99
N ARG A 73 -4.16 -6.07 -5.98
CA ARG A 73 -4.28 -6.48 -4.59
C ARG A 73 -4.74 -5.33 -3.73
N VAL A 74 -5.54 -5.67 -2.73
CA VAL A 74 -5.99 -4.74 -1.70
C VAL A 74 -5.55 -5.26 -0.34
N VAL A 75 -5.17 -4.35 0.54
CA VAL A 75 -4.72 -4.66 1.90
C VAL A 75 -5.68 -4.04 2.89
N ALA A 76 -6.23 -4.88 3.76
CA ALA A 76 -7.00 -4.46 4.91
C ALA A 76 -6.10 -4.27 6.12
N ASN A 77 -6.39 -3.24 6.91
CA ASN A 77 -5.86 -3.05 8.25
C ASN A 77 -6.99 -2.67 9.21
N GLY A 78 -6.91 -3.13 10.45
CA GLY A 78 -7.86 -2.73 11.48
C GLY A 78 -7.33 -3.04 12.87
N ARG A 79 -7.79 -2.29 13.88
CA ARG A 79 -7.41 -2.50 15.28
C ARG A 79 -8.56 -3.13 16.04
N MET A 80 -8.29 -4.23 16.72
CA MET A 80 -9.28 -4.95 17.52
C MET A 80 -8.97 -4.84 19.02
N THR A 81 -9.97 -4.45 19.80
CA THR A 81 -9.96 -4.38 21.27
C THR A 81 -11.21 -5.05 21.84
N PRO A 82 -11.10 -6.02 22.77
CA PRO A 82 -9.87 -6.63 23.30
C PRO A 82 -9.15 -7.49 22.24
N ARG A 83 -7.96 -8.00 22.58
CA ARG A 83 -7.22 -8.90 21.67
C ARG A 83 -8.09 -10.11 21.29
N PRO A 84 -7.99 -10.60 20.04
CA PRO A 84 -8.77 -11.74 19.59
C PRO A 84 -8.41 -12.99 20.39
N ARG A 85 -9.44 -13.74 20.80
CA ARG A 85 -9.29 -15.03 21.49
C ARG A 85 -9.23 -16.21 20.52
N GLY A 86 -9.49 -15.97 19.23
CA GLY A 86 -9.50 -16.99 18.19
C GLY A 86 -9.23 -16.41 16.79
N PRO A 87 -9.47 -17.20 15.73
CA PRO A 87 -9.37 -16.70 14.36
C PRO A 87 -10.43 -15.63 14.10
N VAL A 88 -9.98 -14.51 13.53
CA VAL A 88 -10.84 -13.42 13.06
C VAL A 88 -10.87 -13.44 11.54
N TYR A 89 -12.06 -13.27 10.97
CA TYR A 89 -12.29 -13.26 9.52
C TYR A 89 -12.83 -11.90 9.09
N SER A 90 -12.51 -11.46 7.88
CA SER A 90 -13.04 -10.21 7.31
C SER A 90 -14.35 -10.47 6.58
N LEU A 91 -15.39 -9.68 6.88
CA LEU A 91 -16.68 -9.74 6.18
C LEU A 91 -16.55 -9.29 4.73
N ALA A 92 -15.88 -8.16 4.47
CA ALA A 92 -15.64 -7.68 3.10
C ALA A 92 -14.85 -8.69 2.25
N ALA A 93 -13.89 -9.42 2.83
CA ALA A 93 -13.14 -10.44 2.10
C ALA A 93 -13.93 -11.72 1.81
N ILE A 94 -14.94 -12.06 2.62
CA ILE A 94 -15.88 -13.13 2.26
C ILE A 94 -16.84 -12.64 1.20
N PHE A 95 -17.41 -11.45 1.40
CA PHE A 95 -18.31 -10.81 0.46
C PHE A 95 -17.75 -10.82 -0.96
N SER A 96 -16.49 -10.42 -1.14
CA SER A 96 -15.83 -10.40 -2.45
C SER A 96 -15.61 -11.76 -3.10
N ARG A 97 -15.85 -12.86 -2.39
CA ARG A 97 -15.68 -14.22 -2.92
C ARG A 97 -16.98 -14.94 -3.16
N VAL A 98 -18.05 -14.51 -2.50
CA VAL A 98 -19.37 -15.14 -2.61
C VAL A 98 -20.33 -14.32 -3.48
N SER A 99 -20.06 -13.02 -3.66
CA SER A 99 -20.99 -12.08 -4.30
C SER A 99 -20.67 -11.79 -5.77
N GLY A 100 -19.57 -12.33 -6.29
CA GLY A 100 -19.09 -12.06 -7.65
C GLY A 100 -18.22 -10.80 -7.76
N ASP A 101 -17.87 -10.45 -9.00
CA ASP A 101 -16.81 -9.48 -9.27
C ASP A 101 -17.23 -8.02 -9.07
N ASN A 102 -18.49 -7.68 -9.39
CA ASN A 102 -19.03 -6.33 -9.26
C ASN A 102 -20.37 -6.37 -8.53
N ALA A 103 -20.31 -6.30 -7.20
CA ALA A 103 -21.47 -6.50 -6.36
C ALA A 103 -21.46 -5.55 -5.16
N TYR A 104 -22.62 -5.26 -4.62
CA TYR A 104 -22.74 -4.55 -3.35
C TYR A 104 -23.90 -5.05 -2.51
N GLY A 105 -23.87 -4.75 -1.22
CA GLY A 105 -24.98 -5.00 -0.32
C GLY A 105 -24.81 -4.29 1.02
N VAL A 106 -25.94 -4.02 1.66
CA VAL A 106 -25.99 -3.55 3.05
C VAL A 106 -26.46 -4.70 3.93
N TYR A 107 -25.74 -4.98 5.01
CA TYR A 107 -26.06 -6.08 5.91
C TYR A 107 -26.23 -5.57 7.34
N ARG A 108 -27.18 -6.13 8.08
CA ARG A 108 -27.35 -5.84 9.50
C ARG A 108 -26.29 -6.58 10.30
N LEU A 109 -25.53 -5.85 11.12
CA LEU A 109 -24.59 -6.42 12.09
C LEU A 109 -25.29 -6.73 13.41
N ASP A 110 -26.20 -5.84 13.83
CA ASP A 110 -27.11 -6.00 14.96
C ASP A 110 -28.35 -5.10 14.78
N ALA A 111 -29.10 -4.84 15.86
CA ALA A 111 -30.32 -4.03 15.81
C ALA A 111 -30.11 -2.57 15.37
N SER A 112 -28.90 -2.01 15.56
CA SER A 112 -28.59 -0.60 15.32
C SER A 112 -27.51 -0.38 14.28
N ARG A 113 -26.65 -1.38 14.06
CA ARG A 113 -25.48 -1.26 13.19
C ARG A 113 -25.64 -2.04 11.90
N HIS A 114 -25.24 -1.40 10.82
CA HIS A 114 -25.20 -1.93 9.48
C HIS A 114 -23.77 -1.88 8.95
N VAL A 115 -23.49 -2.70 7.93
CA VAL A 115 -22.26 -2.65 7.16
C VAL A 115 -22.58 -2.57 5.69
N PHE A 116 -21.99 -1.60 5.01
CA PHE A 116 -21.97 -1.51 3.56
C PHE A 116 -20.75 -2.26 3.01
N LEU A 117 -20.99 -3.24 2.13
CA LEU A 117 -19.97 -4.06 1.49
C LEU A 117 -20.09 -3.92 -0.03
N ALA A 118 -18.94 -3.87 -0.71
CA ALA A 118 -18.90 -3.86 -2.16
C ALA A 118 -17.62 -4.51 -2.69
N THR A 119 -17.74 -5.02 -3.91
CA THR A 119 -16.68 -5.66 -4.67
C THR A 119 -16.58 -4.96 -6.02
N VAL A 120 -15.34 -4.68 -6.45
CA VAL A 120 -15.04 -4.16 -7.78
C VAL A 120 -13.95 -5.05 -8.37
N SER A 121 -14.20 -5.60 -9.57
CA SER A 121 -13.29 -6.54 -10.24
C SER A 121 -12.84 -7.72 -9.34
N GLY A 122 -13.74 -8.24 -8.50
CA GLY A 122 -13.47 -9.39 -7.62
C GLY A 122 -12.65 -9.05 -6.38
N LEU A 123 -12.38 -7.77 -6.12
CA LEU A 123 -11.66 -7.29 -4.93
C LEU A 123 -12.58 -6.46 -4.03
N PRO A 124 -12.43 -6.55 -2.69
CA PRO A 124 -13.09 -5.63 -1.78
C PRO A 124 -12.82 -4.17 -2.17
N SER A 125 -13.88 -3.38 -2.29
CA SER A 125 -13.77 -1.95 -2.62
C SER A 125 -13.12 -1.18 -1.48
N VAL A 126 -12.23 -0.24 -1.82
CA VAL A 126 -11.60 0.67 -0.85
C VAL A 126 -12.57 1.70 -0.26
N MET A 127 -13.75 1.87 -0.87
CA MET A 127 -14.81 2.77 -0.42
C MET A 127 -15.91 2.04 0.37
N ALA A 128 -15.80 0.72 0.52
CA ALA A 128 -16.76 -0.11 1.24
C ALA A 128 -16.17 -0.63 2.55
N ASP A 129 -16.82 -1.63 3.16
CA ASP A 129 -16.55 -2.07 4.53
C ASP A 129 -16.76 -0.94 5.54
N VAL A 130 -17.83 -0.16 5.32
CA VAL A 130 -18.21 0.97 6.17
C VAL A 130 -19.28 0.51 7.14
N THR A 131 -19.00 0.60 8.43
CA THR A 131 -19.95 0.27 9.50
C THR A 131 -20.56 1.52 10.10
N GLY A 132 -21.85 1.50 10.40
CA GLY A 132 -22.56 2.65 10.96
C GLY A 132 -24.04 2.40 11.19
N SER A 133 -24.83 3.46 11.33
CA SER A 133 -26.29 3.36 11.26
C SER A 133 -26.77 2.93 9.86
N ALA A 134 -28.07 2.67 9.70
CA ALA A 134 -28.65 2.39 8.39
C ALA A 134 -28.44 3.55 7.41
N GLU A 135 -28.59 4.79 7.90
CA GLU A 135 -28.39 6.02 7.14
C GLU A 135 -26.92 6.19 6.73
N GLU A 136 -25.97 5.94 7.64
CA GLU A 136 -24.54 6.04 7.34
C GLU A 136 -24.10 5.00 6.30
N ALA A 137 -24.62 3.77 6.39
CA ALA A 137 -24.40 2.72 5.40
C ALA A 137 -25.03 3.09 4.05
N GLY A 138 -26.23 3.66 4.05
CA GLY A 138 -26.89 4.18 2.85
C GLY A 138 -26.11 5.30 2.18
N GLN A 139 -25.59 6.26 2.95
CA GLN A 139 -24.73 7.32 2.42
C GLN A 139 -23.41 6.78 1.85
N ALA A 140 -22.83 5.75 2.48
CA ALA A 140 -21.63 5.10 1.96
C ALA A 140 -21.91 4.39 0.63
N LEU A 141 -23.06 3.73 0.50
CA LEU A 141 -23.52 3.14 -0.75
C LEU A 141 -23.70 4.20 -1.85
N GLN A 142 -24.38 5.31 -1.56
CA GLN A 142 -24.57 6.39 -2.53
C GLN A 142 -23.22 6.98 -3.00
N ARG A 143 -22.29 7.19 -2.06
CA ARG A 143 -20.91 7.60 -2.39
C ARG A 143 -20.22 6.57 -3.27
N PHE A 144 -20.35 5.28 -2.99
CA PHE A 144 -19.77 4.24 -3.82
C PHE A 144 -20.31 4.28 -5.25
N LEU A 145 -21.64 4.36 -5.43
CA LEU A 145 -22.27 4.40 -6.75
C LEU A 145 -21.92 5.67 -7.52
N ALA A 146 -21.79 6.81 -6.86
CA ALA A 146 -21.41 8.07 -7.50
C ALA A 146 -19.97 8.06 -8.05
N PHE A 147 -19.06 7.32 -7.41
CA PHE A 147 -17.64 7.27 -7.79
C PHE A 147 -17.28 6.09 -8.70
N ASN A 148 -18.15 5.08 -8.82
CA ASN A 148 -17.88 3.89 -9.63
C ASN A 148 -18.91 3.78 -10.76
N THR A 149 -18.44 3.84 -12.00
CA THR A 149 -19.27 3.58 -13.18
C THR A 149 -19.87 2.19 -13.10
N ALA A 150 -21.16 2.07 -13.43
CA ALA A 150 -21.82 0.76 -13.47
C ALA A 150 -21.11 -0.17 -14.47
N PRO A 151 -20.82 -1.43 -14.09
CA PRO A 151 -20.24 -2.40 -14.99
C PRO A 151 -21.23 -2.80 -16.09
N GLU A 152 -20.74 -3.45 -17.15
CA GLU A 152 -21.60 -4.10 -18.15
C GLU A 152 -22.49 -5.14 -17.47
N GLY A 153 -23.82 -4.99 -17.62
CA GLY A 153 -24.81 -5.80 -16.90
C GLY A 153 -25.26 -5.25 -15.53
N GLY A 154 -24.70 -4.12 -15.10
CA GLY A 154 -25.08 -3.46 -13.85
C GLY A 154 -24.51 -4.14 -12.60
N TRP A 155 -24.78 -3.53 -11.45
CA TRP A 155 -24.31 -4.05 -10.16
C TRP A 155 -25.16 -5.22 -9.69
N THR A 156 -24.50 -6.30 -9.24
CA THR A 156 -25.19 -7.36 -8.51
C THR A 156 -25.52 -6.90 -7.09
N VAL A 157 -26.81 -6.80 -6.77
CA VAL A 157 -27.28 -6.43 -5.42
C VAL A 157 -27.58 -7.69 -4.63
N THR A 158 -26.75 -8.02 -3.63
CA THR A 158 -26.90 -9.26 -2.85
C THR A 158 -27.66 -9.07 -1.55
N SER A 159 -27.82 -7.83 -1.09
CA SER A 159 -28.62 -7.46 0.06
C SER A 159 -29.03 -6.00 -0.08
N PRO A 160 -30.30 -5.72 -0.38
CA PRO A 160 -30.74 -4.38 -0.72
C PRO A 160 -30.81 -3.49 0.55
N PRO A 161 -30.62 -2.16 0.41
CA PRO A 161 -30.48 -1.25 1.56
C PRO A 161 -31.81 -0.95 2.29
N ASP A 162 -32.94 -1.14 1.62
CA ASP A 162 -34.31 -0.99 2.14
C ASP A 162 -34.73 -2.19 2.99
N GLU A 163 -34.30 -3.40 2.61
CA GLU A 163 -34.49 -4.62 3.40
C GLU A 163 -33.16 -5.37 3.63
N PRO A 164 -32.28 -4.87 4.51
CA PRO A 164 -30.95 -5.46 4.71
C PRO A 164 -31.02 -6.85 5.35
N LEU A 165 -30.38 -7.83 4.70
CA LEU A 165 -30.20 -9.17 5.24
C LEU A 165 -29.25 -9.17 6.46
N PRO A 166 -29.39 -10.14 7.37
CA PRO A 166 -28.40 -10.35 8.44
C PRO A 166 -27.03 -10.74 7.86
N TRP A 167 -25.94 -10.24 8.45
CA TRP A 167 -24.57 -10.52 8.00
C TRP A 167 -24.23 -12.02 7.99
N GLU A 168 -24.89 -12.81 8.83
CA GLU A 168 -24.73 -14.27 8.90
C GLU A 168 -25.02 -14.94 7.56
N ALA A 169 -25.91 -14.37 6.74
CA ALA A 169 -26.24 -14.86 5.40
C ALA A 169 -24.99 -14.99 4.51
N LEU A 170 -23.98 -14.12 4.68
CA LEU A 170 -22.70 -14.20 3.96
C LEU A 170 -21.84 -15.39 4.39
N THR A 171 -22.08 -15.94 5.57
CA THR A 171 -21.20 -16.90 6.22
C THR A 171 -21.71 -18.33 6.17
N VAL A 172 -23.02 -18.53 5.96
CA VAL A 172 -23.67 -19.85 5.93
C VAL A 172 -23.06 -20.75 4.85
N SER A 173 -22.80 -20.22 3.66
CA SER A 173 -22.24 -20.96 2.51
C SER A 173 -20.72 -20.91 2.39
N ALA A 174 -20.02 -20.26 3.35
CA ALA A 174 -18.59 -20.06 3.25
C ALA A 174 -17.80 -21.36 3.52
N GLY A 175 -17.36 -22.02 2.45
CA GLY A 175 -16.49 -23.20 2.51
C GLY A 175 -15.12 -22.95 3.16
N LYS A 176 -14.42 -24.03 3.52
CA LYS A 176 -13.12 -23.98 4.23
C LYS A 176 -12.07 -23.11 3.52
N GLN A 177 -12.03 -23.13 2.19
CA GLN A 177 -11.06 -22.35 1.41
C GLN A 177 -11.35 -20.84 1.49
N VAL A 178 -12.61 -20.44 1.37
CA VAL A 178 -13.07 -19.05 1.52
C VAL A 178 -12.72 -18.54 2.92
N LEU A 179 -13.01 -19.33 3.96
CA LEU A 179 -12.65 -18.98 5.33
C LEU A 179 -11.14 -18.78 5.49
N LYS A 180 -10.33 -19.73 5.02
CA LYS A 180 -8.87 -19.66 5.13
C LYS A 180 -8.31 -18.39 4.50
N ALA A 181 -8.82 -18.03 3.33
CA ALA A 181 -8.34 -16.86 2.60
C ALA A 181 -8.92 -15.54 3.13
N SER A 182 -10.00 -15.55 3.94
CA SER A 182 -10.56 -14.35 4.59
C SER A 182 -10.05 -14.12 6.01
N ARG A 183 -9.16 -15.00 6.48
CA ARG A 183 -8.62 -14.94 7.83
C ARG A 183 -7.63 -13.79 7.99
N LEU A 184 -7.92 -12.89 8.93
CA LEU A 184 -7.05 -11.82 9.34
C LEU A 184 -5.85 -12.36 10.12
N LYS A 185 -4.70 -11.73 9.93
CA LYS A 185 -3.44 -12.06 10.62
C LYS A 185 -3.03 -10.92 11.54
N PRO A 186 -2.59 -11.20 12.78
CA PRO A 186 -2.03 -10.18 13.63
C PRO A 186 -0.73 -9.65 13.03
N VAL A 187 -0.58 -8.34 13.01
CA VAL A 187 0.69 -7.69 12.68
C VAL A 187 1.64 -7.94 13.85
N ARG A 188 2.62 -8.82 13.66
CA ARG A 188 3.66 -9.03 14.67
C ARG A 188 4.45 -7.73 14.81
N ALA A 189 4.44 -7.14 16.00
CA ALA A 189 5.45 -6.14 16.36
C ALA A 189 6.82 -6.80 16.16
N GLY A 190 7.72 -6.13 15.45
CA GLY A 190 9.02 -6.70 15.07
C GLY A 190 9.74 -7.30 16.27
N ILE A 191 10.44 -8.42 16.06
CA ILE A 191 11.31 -9.01 17.08
C ILE A 191 12.31 -7.92 17.48
N LYS A 192 12.31 -7.52 18.76
CA LYS A 192 13.34 -6.61 19.28
C LYS A 192 14.67 -7.36 19.21
N PRO A 193 15.73 -6.82 18.59
CA PRO A 193 17.00 -7.53 18.40
C PRO A 193 17.80 -7.71 19.71
N LEU A 194 17.30 -7.20 20.84
CA LEU A 194 17.96 -7.21 22.14
C LEU A 194 18.48 -8.59 22.59
N PRO A 195 17.73 -9.71 22.51
CA PRO A 195 18.24 -11.00 22.96
C PRO A 195 19.30 -11.58 22.00
N VAL A 196 19.26 -11.21 20.72
CA VAL A 196 20.30 -11.62 19.74
C VAL A 196 21.60 -10.87 20.00
N LEU A 197 21.50 -9.56 20.27
CA LEU A 197 22.65 -8.73 20.65
C LEU A 197 23.24 -9.16 22.00
N ALA A 198 22.39 -9.49 22.98
CA ALA A 198 22.84 -10.02 24.27
C ALA A 198 23.54 -11.39 24.12
N GLY A 199 22.99 -12.28 23.29
CA GLY A 199 23.62 -13.57 22.98
C GLY A 199 24.97 -13.42 22.29
N LEU A 200 25.09 -12.52 21.31
CA LEU A 200 26.36 -12.21 20.64
C LEU A 200 27.38 -11.58 21.60
N ALA A 201 26.94 -10.69 22.48
CA ALA A 201 27.81 -10.08 23.50
C ALA A 201 28.34 -11.12 24.49
N LEU A 202 27.49 -12.06 24.93
CA LEU A 202 27.89 -13.17 25.80
C LEU A 202 28.88 -14.12 25.11
N LEU A 203 28.66 -14.43 23.83
CA LEU A 203 29.59 -15.24 23.03
C LEU A 203 30.94 -14.51 22.83
N GLY A 204 30.92 -13.21 22.57
CA GLY A 204 32.13 -12.39 22.46
C GLY A 204 32.91 -12.31 23.77
N ALA A 205 32.22 -12.14 24.90
CA ALA A 205 32.84 -12.14 26.22
C ALA A 205 33.44 -13.50 26.58
N ALA A 206 32.75 -14.61 26.25
CA ALA A 206 33.27 -15.96 26.44
C ALA A 206 34.50 -16.22 25.57
N ALA A 207 34.48 -15.83 24.29
CA ALA A 207 35.62 -15.97 23.39
C ALA A 207 36.84 -15.13 23.84
N PHE A 208 36.61 -13.93 24.39
CA PHE A 208 37.66 -13.10 24.96
C PHE A 208 38.26 -13.71 26.24
N TRP A 209 37.43 -14.25 27.13
CA TRP A 209 37.89 -14.92 28.35
C TRP A 209 38.62 -16.25 28.08
N LEU A 210 38.22 -16.97 27.04
CA LEU A 210 38.85 -18.21 26.60
C LEU A 210 40.04 -17.96 25.66
N TRP A 211 40.39 -16.70 25.38
CA TRP A 211 41.52 -16.38 24.54
C TRP A 211 42.82 -16.70 25.30
N PRO A 212 43.64 -17.66 24.86
CA PRO A 212 44.86 -18.02 25.56
C PRO A 212 45.83 -16.83 25.56
N GLY A 213 46.15 -16.34 26.75
CA GLY A 213 47.27 -15.41 26.94
C GLY A 213 48.56 -16.22 26.97
N GLY A 214 49.25 -16.33 25.85
CA GLY A 214 50.52 -17.05 25.79
C GLY A 214 51.21 -16.89 24.44
N GLU A 215 52.41 -16.30 24.51
CA GLU A 215 53.56 -16.43 23.62
C GLU A 215 53.32 -17.12 22.25
N ASN A 216 53.39 -16.35 21.18
CA ASN A 216 53.50 -16.89 19.83
C ASN A 216 54.96 -17.31 19.57
N ASP A 217 55.40 -18.42 20.17
CA ASP A 217 56.52 -19.18 19.62
C ASP A 217 55.99 -20.01 18.44
N LEU A 218 55.92 -19.36 17.27
CA LEU A 218 55.67 -20.03 15.99
C LEU A 218 57.01 -20.17 15.25
N PRO A 219 57.40 -21.38 14.83
CA PRO A 219 58.66 -21.61 14.12
C PRO A 219 58.66 -20.92 12.75
N PRO A 220 59.81 -20.42 12.26
CA PRO A 220 59.91 -19.65 11.02
C PRO A 220 59.94 -20.58 9.81
N VAL A 221 58.87 -21.33 9.55
CA VAL A 221 58.76 -22.09 8.30
C VAL A 221 57.29 -22.16 7.90
N LEU A 222 56.85 -21.14 7.15
CA LEU A 222 55.88 -21.20 6.04
C LEU A 222 55.44 -19.78 5.57
N ALA A 223 56.24 -18.74 5.80
CA ALA A 223 55.91 -17.38 5.35
C ALA A 223 56.17 -17.13 3.84
N ASP A 224 56.81 -18.05 3.11
CA ASP A 224 57.37 -17.75 1.79
C ASP A 224 56.66 -18.36 0.58
N ILE A 225 55.46 -18.94 0.70
CA ILE A 225 54.74 -19.48 -0.48
C ILE A 225 53.26 -19.11 -0.50
N ILE A 226 52.94 -17.85 -0.27
CA ILE A 226 51.76 -17.22 -0.86
C ILE A 226 52.17 -15.80 -1.25
N PRO A 227 52.34 -15.47 -2.55
CA PRO A 227 52.44 -14.06 -2.92
C PRO A 227 51.11 -13.41 -2.53
N ALA A 228 51.16 -12.59 -1.48
CA ALA A 228 50.07 -11.70 -1.10
C ALA A 228 49.89 -10.69 -2.23
N THR A 229 49.17 -11.09 -3.27
CA THR A 229 48.66 -10.16 -4.26
C THR A 229 47.70 -9.27 -3.49
N ALA A 230 48.08 -8.00 -3.31
CA ALA A 230 47.19 -7.02 -2.71
C ALA A 230 45.83 -7.11 -3.43
N PRO A 231 44.71 -7.24 -2.69
CA PRO A 231 43.40 -7.28 -3.33
C PRO A 231 43.29 -6.04 -4.22
N PRO A 232 42.90 -6.17 -5.49
CA PRO A 232 42.81 -5.03 -6.39
C PRO A 232 41.89 -3.99 -5.76
N GLU A 233 42.33 -2.73 -5.78
CA GLU A 233 41.59 -1.61 -5.22
C GLU A 233 40.13 -1.69 -5.72
N PRO A 234 39.13 -1.67 -4.82
CA PRO A 234 37.76 -1.89 -5.22
C PRO A 234 37.38 -0.81 -6.24
N VAL A 235 37.12 -1.24 -7.48
CA VAL A 235 36.61 -0.37 -8.53
C VAL A 235 35.23 0.11 -8.09
N TYR A 236 35.20 1.30 -7.50
CA TYR A 236 33.97 1.99 -7.16
C TYR A 236 33.31 2.47 -8.44
N LEU A 237 32.49 1.59 -9.02
CA LEU A 237 31.55 2.02 -10.04
C LEU A 237 30.64 3.08 -9.41
N PRO A 238 30.49 4.27 -10.02
CA PRO A 238 29.59 5.27 -9.50
C PRO A 238 28.20 4.63 -9.41
N HIS A 239 27.62 4.71 -8.22
CA HIS A 239 26.28 4.20 -8.01
C HIS A 239 25.34 4.88 -9.02
N PRO A 240 24.47 4.14 -9.74
CA PRO A 240 23.69 4.70 -10.84
C PRO A 240 22.66 5.76 -10.42
N TRP A 241 22.51 6.01 -9.11
CA TRP A 241 21.69 7.04 -8.50
C TRP A 241 22.52 8.23 -7.97
N LYS A 242 23.84 8.24 -8.13
CA LYS A 242 24.71 9.35 -7.70
C LYS A 242 24.35 10.65 -8.42
N ASP A 243 23.97 10.54 -9.70
CA ASP A 243 23.60 11.67 -10.54
C ASP A 243 22.07 11.94 -10.55
N MET A 244 21.30 11.12 -9.82
CA MET A 244 19.86 11.35 -9.70
C MET A 244 19.57 12.41 -8.65
N MET A 245 18.74 13.40 -9.01
CA MET A 245 18.26 14.39 -8.06
C MET A 245 17.53 13.70 -6.89
N PRO A 246 17.84 14.05 -5.62
CA PRO A 246 17.12 13.52 -4.47
C PRO A 246 15.61 13.76 -4.61
N VAL A 247 14.80 12.78 -4.24
CA VAL A 247 13.33 12.82 -4.39
C VAL A 247 12.71 14.10 -3.81
N GLN A 248 13.23 14.60 -2.69
CA GLN A 248 12.72 15.83 -2.08
C GLN A 248 13.03 17.08 -2.92
N ALA A 249 14.23 17.16 -3.49
CA ALA A 249 14.60 18.23 -4.40
C ALA A 249 13.75 18.17 -5.68
N PHE A 250 13.53 16.96 -6.23
CA PHE A 250 12.64 16.74 -7.36
C PHE A 250 11.20 17.23 -7.10
N LEU A 251 10.61 16.82 -5.99
CA LEU A 251 9.24 17.22 -5.64
C LEU A 251 9.13 18.73 -5.37
N ALA A 252 10.13 19.34 -4.73
CA ALA A 252 10.17 20.78 -4.52
C ALA A 252 10.24 21.55 -5.85
N HIS A 253 11.05 21.06 -6.78
CA HIS A 253 11.19 21.61 -8.11
C HIS A 253 9.87 21.53 -8.90
N CYS A 254 9.26 20.35 -8.96
CA CYS A 254 7.96 20.17 -9.62
C CYS A 254 6.84 21.02 -9.01
N ARG A 255 6.83 21.20 -7.68
CA ARG A 255 5.84 22.07 -7.02
C ARG A 255 5.97 23.52 -7.44
N THR A 256 7.20 24.01 -7.55
CA THR A 256 7.50 25.40 -7.94
C THR A 256 7.04 25.65 -9.37
N TRP A 257 7.40 24.76 -10.29
CA TRP A 257 6.98 24.85 -11.69
C TRP A 257 5.49 24.71 -11.90
N ARG A 258 4.83 23.80 -11.18
CA ARG A 258 3.37 23.68 -11.24
C ARG A 258 2.65 24.98 -10.84
N ARG A 259 3.21 25.75 -9.90
CA ARG A 259 2.64 27.05 -9.50
C ARG A 259 2.87 28.14 -10.54
N ALA A 260 3.96 28.05 -11.30
CA ALA A 260 4.32 29.04 -12.31
C ALA A 260 3.64 28.80 -13.67
N ALA A 261 3.21 27.57 -13.96
CA ALA A 261 2.59 27.22 -15.24
C ALA A 261 1.20 27.89 -15.42
N PRO A 262 1.01 28.75 -16.44
CA PRO A 262 -0.28 29.40 -16.67
C PRO A 262 -1.35 28.40 -17.10
N VAL A 263 -2.56 28.52 -16.52
CA VAL A 263 -3.71 27.68 -16.90
C VAL A 263 -4.17 27.98 -18.33
N TYR A 264 -4.05 29.24 -18.76
CA TYR A 264 -4.38 29.68 -20.10
C TYR A 264 -3.18 30.37 -20.75
N LEU A 265 -2.97 30.07 -22.03
CA LEU A 265 -2.04 30.76 -22.90
C LEU A 265 -2.80 31.20 -24.14
N ASP A 266 -3.14 32.49 -24.19
CA ASP A 266 -4.07 33.00 -25.21
C ASP A 266 -5.41 32.22 -25.09
N SER A 267 -6.01 31.83 -26.20
CA SER A 267 -7.21 30.97 -26.23
C SER A 267 -6.86 29.47 -26.24
N TRP A 268 -5.85 29.05 -25.46
CA TRP A 268 -5.51 27.64 -25.24
C TRP A 268 -5.49 27.32 -23.75
N LYS A 269 -6.13 26.21 -23.36
CA LYS A 269 -6.29 25.78 -21.96
C LYS A 269 -5.38 24.60 -21.66
N LEU A 270 -4.67 24.66 -20.54
CA LEU A 270 -3.86 23.55 -20.04
C LEU A 270 -4.74 22.34 -19.75
N THR A 271 -4.40 21.19 -20.34
CA THR A 271 -5.11 19.91 -20.16
C THR A 271 -4.31 18.91 -19.35
N ARG A 272 -2.99 18.86 -19.55
CA ARG A 272 -2.10 17.92 -18.88
C ARG A 272 -0.75 18.54 -18.60
N GLY A 273 -0.15 18.18 -17.46
CA GLY A 273 1.21 18.53 -17.11
C GLY A 273 1.93 17.32 -16.51
N GLU A 274 3.11 17.02 -17.00
CA GLU A 274 3.98 15.97 -16.47
C GLU A 274 5.31 16.57 -16.06
N CYS A 275 5.76 16.27 -14.84
CA CYS A 275 7.07 16.68 -14.35
C CYS A 275 7.98 15.45 -14.31
N GLY A 276 9.05 15.48 -15.11
CA GLY A 276 10.08 14.45 -15.18
C GLY A 276 11.44 14.99 -14.75
N ALA A 277 12.44 14.12 -14.70
CA ALA A 277 13.82 14.53 -14.38
C ALA A 277 14.36 15.55 -15.38
N ASP A 278 13.92 15.44 -16.65
CA ASP A 278 14.38 16.27 -17.76
C ASP A 278 13.61 17.60 -17.89
N GLY A 279 12.55 17.81 -17.10
CA GLY A 279 11.78 19.05 -17.11
C GLY A 279 10.27 18.85 -17.00
N LEU A 280 9.54 19.90 -17.39
CA LEU A 280 8.07 19.96 -17.35
C LEU A 280 7.50 19.86 -18.77
N LEU A 281 6.71 18.82 -19.03
CA LEU A 281 5.90 18.70 -20.23
C LEU A 281 4.51 19.26 -19.96
N LEU A 282 4.11 20.29 -20.70
CA LEU A 282 2.77 20.89 -20.62
C LEU A 282 2.03 20.71 -21.93
N VAL A 283 0.79 20.22 -21.84
CA VAL A 283 -0.10 20.01 -22.98
C VAL A 283 -1.27 20.98 -22.86
N TYR A 284 -1.46 21.77 -23.91
CA TYR A 284 -2.56 22.72 -24.01
C TYR A 284 -3.52 22.29 -25.13
N SER A 285 -4.80 22.58 -24.96
CA SER A 285 -5.85 22.36 -25.97
C SER A 285 -6.40 23.68 -26.47
N ARG A 286 -6.59 23.77 -27.80
CA ARG A 286 -7.16 24.95 -28.45
C ARG A 286 -8.60 25.16 -28.03
N GLN A 287 -8.92 26.36 -27.58
CA GLN A 287 -10.29 26.82 -27.32
C GLN A 287 -10.83 27.59 -28.53
N SER A 288 -12.12 27.92 -28.53
CA SER A 288 -12.74 28.73 -29.59
C SER A 288 -11.98 30.06 -29.78
N GLY A 289 -11.70 30.42 -31.03
CA GLY A 289 -10.92 31.62 -31.37
C GLY A 289 -9.40 31.50 -31.24
N GLY A 290 -8.87 30.38 -30.75
CA GLY A 290 -7.43 30.18 -30.63
C GLY A 290 -6.71 29.94 -31.94
N THR A 291 -5.56 30.60 -32.12
CA THR A 291 -4.67 30.39 -33.27
C THR A 291 -3.36 29.73 -32.83
N ALA A 292 -2.77 28.93 -33.72
CA ALA A 292 -1.46 28.32 -33.48
C ALA A 292 -0.35 29.38 -33.34
N ALA A 293 -0.43 30.46 -34.13
CA ALA A 293 0.51 31.58 -34.06
C ALA A 293 0.41 32.35 -32.73
N GLY A 294 -0.80 32.61 -32.24
CA GLY A 294 -1.03 33.24 -30.93
C GLY A 294 -0.46 32.40 -29.78
N PHE A 295 -0.75 31.09 -29.80
CA PHE A 295 -0.19 30.14 -28.84
C PHE A 295 1.35 30.10 -28.90
N SER A 296 1.94 29.97 -30.09
CA SER A 296 3.40 29.93 -30.24
C SER A 296 4.07 31.19 -29.70
N ARG A 297 3.54 32.37 -30.01
CA ARG A 297 4.06 33.65 -29.52
C ARG A 297 4.02 33.72 -28.00
N ARG A 298 2.88 33.37 -27.38
CA ARG A 298 2.71 33.42 -25.92
C ARG A 298 3.54 32.34 -25.20
N ALA A 299 3.59 31.13 -25.73
CA ALA A 299 4.40 30.05 -25.18
C ALA A 299 5.90 30.40 -25.20
N THR A 300 6.40 31.02 -26.29
CA THR A 300 7.79 31.49 -26.35
C THR A 300 8.06 32.66 -25.41
N ALA A 301 7.12 33.58 -25.23
CA ALA A 301 7.26 34.67 -24.27
C ALA A 301 7.31 34.19 -22.80
N VAL A 302 6.50 33.19 -22.45
CA VAL A 302 6.38 32.69 -21.07
C VAL A 302 7.45 31.66 -20.73
N PHE A 303 7.71 30.71 -21.63
CA PHE A 303 8.57 29.56 -21.36
C PHE A 303 9.95 29.65 -22.04
N HIS A 304 10.19 30.68 -22.85
CA HIS A 304 11.43 30.84 -23.62
C HIS A 304 11.76 29.62 -24.50
N ARG A 305 10.72 28.88 -24.92
CA ARG A 305 10.80 27.69 -25.78
C ARG A 305 9.74 27.76 -26.86
N ARG A 306 10.05 27.19 -28.03
CA ARG A 306 9.07 27.02 -29.11
C ARG A 306 8.22 25.77 -28.83
N PRO A 307 6.88 25.87 -28.84
CA PRO A 307 6.04 24.70 -28.63
C PRO A 307 6.05 23.80 -29.88
N VAL A 308 5.84 22.50 -29.66
CA VAL A 308 5.47 21.57 -30.73
C VAL A 308 3.95 21.60 -30.87
N ILE A 309 3.46 21.88 -32.08
CA ILE A 309 2.02 22.01 -32.36
C ILE A 309 1.59 20.81 -33.19
N ASN A 310 0.73 19.98 -32.61
CA ASN A 310 0.09 18.88 -33.33
C ASN A 310 -1.27 19.36 -33.82
N LEU A 311 -1.43 19.45 -35.15
CA LEU A 311 -2.72 19.72 -35.80
C LEU A 311 -3.34 18.36 -36.12
N ALA A 312 -4.03 17.78 -35.15
CA ALA A 312 -4.90 16.62 -35.34
C ALA A 312 -6.36 17.08 -35.26
#